data_AF-A0A0G1NAS0-F1
#
_entry.id   AF-A0A0G1NAS0-F1
#
_cell.length_a   1.000
_cell.length_b   1.000
_cell.length_c   1.000
_cell.angle_alpha   90.00
_cell.angle_beta   90.00
_cell.angle_gamma   90.00
#
_symmetry.space_group_name_H-M   'P 1'
#
loop_
_entity.id
_entity.type
_entity.pdbx_description
1 polymer ?
#
loop_
_entity_poly.entity_id
_entity_poly.type
_entity_poly.pdbx_seq_one_letter_code
_entity_poly.pdbx_strand_id
1 'polypeptide(L)'
;METERQIVAAKEVVRRLQGRISKPHHRFHSSAASDNVNRLRALEGLCGECVNLELKFARKDGKDVVVLGCSQGYSPVALYGNTPLGEEASCDGYKKRVVK
;
A
#
# COMPACT_ATOMS: atom_id res chain seq x y z
N MET A 1 -8.26 14.75 9.35
CA MET A 1 -8.61 13.64 10.26
C MET A 1 -9.24 12.42 9.56
N GLU A 2 -9.91 12.57 8.40
CA GLU A 2 -10.52 11.42 7.70
C GLU A 2 -9.49 10.51 6.99
N THR A 3 -8.48 11.09 6.34
CA THR A 3 -7.48 10.33 5.56
C THR A 3 -6.56 9.48 6.43
N GLU A 4 -6.27 9.90 7.66
CA GLU A 4 -5.44 9.11 8.59
C GLU A 4 -6.19 7.86 9.06
N ARG A 5 -7.49 8.00 9.38
CA ARG A 5 -8.36 6.85 9.70
C ARG A 5 -8.46 5.89 8.52
N GLN A 6 -8.54 6.41 7.30
CA GLN A 6 -8.54 5.58 6.08
C GLN A 6 -7.21 4.84 5.89
N ILE A 7 -6.06 5.47 6.17
CA ILE A 7 -4.75 4.80 6.12
C ILE A 7 -4.66 3.70 7.17
N VAL A 8 -5.11 3.94 8.40
CA VAL A 8 -5.14 2.91 9.45
C VAL A 8 -5.98 1.72 9.02
N ALA A 9 -7.21 1.96 8.54
CA ALA A 9 -8.08 0.90 8.03
C ALA A 9 -7.45 0.16 6.84
N ALA A 10 -6.79 0.88 5.93
CA ALA A 10 -6.09 0.29 4.80
C ALA A 10 -4.95 -0.64 5.26
N LYS A 11 -4.15 -0.22 6.24
CA LYS A 11 -3.08 -1.04 6.83
C LYS A 11 -3.64 -2.32 7.44
N GLU A 12 -4.76 -2.24 8.17
CA GLU A 12 -5.40 -3.43 8.76
C GLU A 12 -5.88 -4.43 7.70
N VAL A 13 -6.50 -3.95 6.61
CA VAL A 13 -6.93 -4.81 5.50
C VAL A 13 -5.74 -5.49 4.86
N VAL A 14 -4.66 -4.76 4.54
CA VAL A 14 -3.48 -5.36 3.89
C VAL A 14 -2.76 -6.35 4.83
N ARG A 15 -2.63 -6.05 6.13
CA ARG A 15 -2.08 -6.99 7.13
C ARG A 15 -2.92 -8.26 7.23
N ARG A 16 -4.25 -8.15 7.21
CA ARG A 16 -5.15 -9.31 7.19
C ARG A 16 -4.99 -10.16 5.93
N LEU A 17 -4.80 -9.52 4.77
CA LEU A 17 -4.51 -10.23 3.53
C LEU A 17 -3.19 -10.99 3.62
N GLN A 18 -2.14 -10.36 4.17
CA GLN A 18 -0.82 -10.97 4.32
C GLN A 18 -0.81 -12.14 5.31
N GLY A 19 -1.47 -12.02 6.46
CA GLY A 19 -1.56 -13.11 7.44
C GLY A 19 -2.27 -14.36 6.92
N ARG A 20 -3.16 -14.20 5.93
CA ARG A 20 -3.83 -15.34 5.27
C ARG A 20 -2.95 -16.05 4.23
N ILE A 21 -1.86 -15.43 3.77
CA ILE A 21 -0.90 -16.03 2.83
C ILE A 21 -0.04 -17.10 3.51
N SER A 22 0.15 -17.03 4.84
CA SER A 22 0.99 -17.96 5.61
C SER A 22 0.42 -19.38 5.79
N LYS A 23 -0.66 -19.77 5.08
CA LYS A 23 -1.24 -21.12 5.18
C LYS A 23 -0.44 -22.14 4.33
N PRO A 24 -0.16 -23.34 4.85
CA PRO A 24 0.91 -24.25 4.39
C PRO A 24 0.70 -24.89 3.01
N HIS A 25 -0.50 -24.82 2.47
CA HIS A 25 -0.79 -25.24 1.11
C HIS A 25 -1.34 -24.02 0.39
N HIS A 26 -0.67 -23.57 -0.67
CA HIS A 26 -1.28 -23.19 -1.94
C HIS A 26 -0.17 -22.61 -2.82
N ARG A 27 -0.15 -23.05 -4.08
CA ARG A 27 0.66 -22.51 -5.19
C ARG A 27 0.26 -21.05 -5.50
N PHE A 28 0.42 -20.14 -4.54
CA PHE A 28 0.18 -18.72 -4.76
C PHE A 28 1.46 -18.06 -5.22
N HIS A 29 1.36 -17.44 -6.39
CA HIS A 29 2.40 -16.66 -7.03
C HIS A 29 3.00 -15.67 -6.02
N SER A 30 4.30 -15.79 -5.79
CA SER A 30 5.17 -14.88 -5.01
C SER A 30 4.85 -13.39 -5.23
N SER A 31 4.36 -13.05 -6.43
CA SER A 31 3.87 -11.74 -6.81
C SER A 31 2.82 -11.15 -5.87
N ALA A 32 1.79 -11.90 -5.43
CA ALA A 32 0.71 -11.34 -4.60
C ALA A 32 1.16 -10.99 -3.16
N ALA A 33 2.08 -11.77 -2.61
CA ALA A 33 2.68 -11.50 -1.31
C ALA A 33 3.59 -10.27 -1.36
N SER A 34 4.45 -10.21 -2.39
CA SER A 34 5.33 -9.05 -2.66
C SER A 34 4.53 -7.77 -2.84
N ASP A 35 3.44 -7.83 -3.61
CA ASP A 35 2.50 -6.74 -3.82
C ASP A 35 1.91 -6.19 -2.50
N ASN A 36 1.52 -7.07 -1.58
CA ASN A 36 0.98 -6.65 -0.28
C ASN A 36 2.07 -6.06 0.63
N VAL A 37 3.29 -6.59 0.58
CA VAL A 37 4.45 -5.99 1.26
C VAL A 37 4.67 -4.57 0.75
N ASN A 38 4.68 -4.37 -0.57
CA ASN A 38 4.90 -3.06 -1.18
C ASN A 38 3.73 -2.09 -0.89
N ARG A 39 2.48 -2.58 -0.81
CA ARG A 39 1.34 -1.76 -0.34
C ARG A 39 1.52 -1.30 1.11
N LEU A 40 1.99 -2.17 2.00
CA LEU A 40 2.27 -1.78 3.38
C LEU A 40 3.41 -0.77 3.45
N ARG A 41 4.52 -1.01 2.75
CA ARG A 41 5.64 -0.06 2.65
C ARG A 41 5.17 1.30 2.13
N ALA A 42 4.27 1.33 1.14
CA ALA A 42 3.68 2.58 0.65
C ALA A 42 2.84 3.29 1.71
N LEU A 43 2.01 2.57 2.47
CA LEU A 43 1.18 3.15 3.53
C LEU A 43 1.98 3.60 4.76
N GLU A 44 3.16 3.01 4.99
CA GLU A 44 4.02 3.30 6.14
C GLU A 44 5.17 4.27 5.82
N GLY A 45 5.57 4.38 4.56
CA GLY A 45 6.58 5.32 4.08
C GLY A 45 5.98 6.61 3.50
N LEU A 46 6.75 7.25 2.61
CA LEU A 46 6.41 8.54 1.98
C LEU A 46 4.99 8.60 1.44
N CYS A 47 4.50 7.58 0.72
CA CYS A 47 3.15 7.64 0.15
C CYS A 47 2.05 7.80 1.21
N GLY A 48 2.20 7.22 2.40
CA GLY A 48 1.26 7.37 3.52
C GLY A 48 1.16 8.82 4.02
N GLU A 49 2.24 9.58 3.91
CA GLU A 49 2.30 10.99 4.26
C GLU A 49 2.04 11.93 3.06
N CYS A 50 1.82 11.38 1.87
CA CYS A 50 1.66 12.16 0.64
C CYS A 50 0.23 12.69 0.46
N VAL A 51 0.08 13.96 0.08
CA VAL A 51 -1.23 14.56 -0.26
C VAL A 51 -1.84 13.95 -1.53
N ASN A 52 -1.00 13.42 -2.41
CA ASN A 52 -1.42 12.87 -3.70
C ASN A 52 -1.84 11.39 -3.60
N LEU A 53 -1.77 10.76 -2.42
CA LEU A 53 -2.17 9.36 -2.24
C LEU A 53 -3.68 9.21 -2.36
N GLU A 54 -4.10 8.34 -3.27
CA GLU A 54 -5.49 7.93 -3.43
C GLU A 54 -5.68 6.52 -2.85
N LEU A 55 -6.73 6.35 -2.05
CA LEU A 55 -7.09 5.09 -1.40
C LEU A 55 -8.47 4.66 -1.88
N LYS A 56 -8.57 3.43 -2.41
CA LYS A 56 -9.85 2.82 -2.79
C LYS A 56 -9.99 1.47 -2.12
N PHE A 57 -11.08 1.30 -1.37
CA PHE A 57 -11.49 0.01 -0.82
C PHE A 57 -12.39 -0.67 -1.85
N ALA A 58 -12.04 -1.90 -2.22
CA ALA A 58 -12.84 -2.70 -3.13
C ALA A 58 -13.03 -4.10 -2.54
N ARG A 59 -14.02 -4.83 -3.05
CA ARG A 59 -14.24 -6.23 -2.70
C ARG A 59 -13.97 -7.10 -3.92
N LYS A 60 -13.03 -8.03 -3.79
CA LYS A 60 -12.65 -8.97 -4.86
C LYS A 60 -12.68 -10.39 -4.32
N ASP A 61 -13.39 -11.29 -5.00
CA ASP A 61 -13.54 -12.70 -4.59
C ASP A 61 -14.01 -12.86 -3.12
N GLY A 62 -14.96 -12.00 -2.71
CA GLY A 62 -15.48 -11.96 -1.34
C GLY A 62 -14.55 -11.34 -0.29
N LYS A 63 -13.35 -10.88 -0.67
CA LYS A 63 -12.32 -10.32 0.22
C LYS A 63 -12.21 -8.81 0.05
N ASP A 64 -12.00 -8.11 1.15
CA ASP A 64 -11.67 -6.68 1.12
C ASP A 64 -10.23 -6.51 0.62
N VAL A 65 -10.06 -5.63 -0.36
CA VAL A 65 -8.77 -5.25 -0.94
C VAL A 65 -8.62 -3.74 -0.93
N VAL A 66 -7.38 -3.29 -0.82
CA VAL A 66 -7.04 -1.86 -0.89
C VAL A 66 -6.24 -1.64 -2.16
N VAL A 67 -6.72 -0.71 -2.98
CA VAL A 67 -6.01 -0.21 -4.15
C VAL A 67 -5.40 1.13 -3.79
N LEU A 68 -4.07 1.22 -3.97
CA LEU A 68 -3.30 2.46 -3.80
C LEU A 68 -3.11 3.10 -5.16
N GLY A 69 -3.41 4.39 -5.26
CA GLY A 69 -3.14 5.21 -6.44
C GLY A 69 -2.40 6.49 -6.08
N CYS A 70 -1.91 7.18 -7.09
CA CYS A 70 -1.40 8.54 -6.95
C CYS A 70 -2.10 9.44 -7.97
N SER A 71 -2.62 10.59 -7.52
CA SER A 71 -3.26 11.56 -8.40
C SER A 71 -2.31 12.19 -9.43
N GLN A 72 -1.00 12.01 -9.25
CA GLN A 72 0.05 12.42 -10.20
C GLN A 72 0.41 11.32 -11.22
N GLY A 73 -0.31 10.19 -11.24
CA GLY A 73 -0.11 9.10 -12.20
C GLY A 73 0.92 8.03 -11.80
N TYR A 74 1.59 8.19 -10.66
CA TYR A 74 2.53 7.20 -10.14
C TYR A 74 1.82 6.01 -9.48
N SER A 75 2.44 4.83 -9.52
CA SER A 75 1.96 3.66 -8.77
C SER A 75 2.76 3.51 -7.47
N PRO A 76 2.16 3.72 -6.28
CA PRO A 76 2.84 3.51 -5.01
C PRO A 76 3.39 2.09 -4.87
N VAL A 77 2.66 1.08 -5.36
CA VAL A 77 3.12 -0.31 -5.30
C VAL A 77 4.37 -0.53 -6.17
N ALA A 78 4.41 0.07 -7.37
CA ALA A 78 5.57 -0.05 -8.26
C ALA A 78 6.80 0.69 -7.70
N LEU A 79 6.61 1.86 -7.10
CA LEU A 79 7.69 2.61 -6.44
C LEU A 79 8.41 1.74 -5.41
N TYR A 80 7.66 1.15 -4.49
CA TYR A 80 8.24 0.31 -3.43
C TYR A 80 8.66 -1.08 -3.91
N GLY A 81 8.09 -1.59 -5.00
CA GLY A 81 8.55 -2.80 -5.66
C GLY A 81 9.92 -2.64 -6.33
N ASN A 82 10.21 -1.45 -6.85
CA ASN A 82 11.52 -1.10 -7.44
C ASN A 82 12.53 -0.59 -6.41
N THR A 83 12.10 -0.25 -5.20
CA THR A 83 12.97 0.19 -4.11
C THR A 83 13.39 -1.01 -3.26
N PRO A 84 14.68 -1.36 -3.17
CA PRO A 84 15.14 -2.46 -2.33
C PRO A 84 14.69 -2.32 -0.87
N LEU A 85 14.58 -3.46 -0.16
CA LEU A 85 14.29 -3.43 1.27
C LEU A 85 15.46 -2.80 2.03
N GLY A 86 15.16 -1.88 2.94
CA GLY A 86 16.16 -1.12 3.69
C GLY A 86 16.56 0.21 3.05
N GLU A 87 16.13 0.47 1.80
CA GLU A 87 16.32 1.76 1.15
C GLU A 87 15.07 2.65 1.25
N GLU A 88 15.30 3.96 1.31
CA GLU A 88 14.26 4.97 1.25
C GLU A 88 13.80 5.15 -0.20
N ALA A 89 12.49 5.11 -0.42
CA ALA A 89 11.94 5.37 -1.75
C ALA A 89 12.10 6.86 -2.10
N SER A 90 12.41 7.17 -3.36
CA SER A 90 12.43 8.55 -3.85
C SER A 90 11.29 8.79 -4.84
N CYS A 91 10.61 9.92 -4.72
CA CYS A 91 9.50 10.28 -5.61
C CYS A 91 9.54 11.79 -5.86
N ASP A 92 9.82 12.20 -7.10
CA ASP A 92 9.92 13.61 -7.49
C ASP A 92 8.60 14.38 -7.30
N GLY A 93 7.46 13.68 -7.34
CA GLY A 93 6.13 14.23 -7.12
C GLY A 93 5.68 14.22 -5.65
N TYR A 94 6.56 13.87 -4.71
CA TYR A 94 6.20 13.76 -3.30
C TYR A 94 5.90 15.12 -2.67
N LYS A 95 4.67 15.27 -2.16
CA LYS A 95 4.23 16.46 -1.43
C LYS A 95 3.69 16.01 -0.08
N LYS A 96 4.40 16.38 0.99
CA LYS A 96 4.01 16.04 2.36
C LYS A 96 2.68 16.71 2.72
N ARG A 97 1.80 15.98 3.40
CA ARG A 97 0.60 16.55 4.01
C ARG A 97 1.01 17.58 5.04
N VAL A 98 0.63 18.83 4.81
CA VAL A 98 0.74 19.87 5.84
C VAL A 98 -0.38 19.60 6.84
N VAL A 99 -0.02 19.06 7.99
CA VAL A 99 -0.93 18.95 9.14
C VAL A 99 -1.09 20.37 9.66
N LYS A 100 -2.24 21.00 9.37
CA LYS A 100 -2.67 22.24 10.01
C LYS A 100 -3.44 21.91 11.29
#